data_AF-A0A285SRE9-F1
#
_entry.id   AF-A0A285SRE9-F1
#
_cell.length_a   1.000
_cell.length_b   1.000
_cell.length_c   1.000
_cell.angle_alpha   90.00
_cell.angle_beta   90.00
_cell.angle_gamma   90.00
#
_symmetry.space_group_name_H-M   'P 1'
#
loop_
_entity.id
_entity.type
_entity.pdbx_description
1 polymer ?
#
loop_
_entity_poly.entity_id
_entity_poly.type
_entity_poly.pdbx_seq_one_letter_code
_entity_poly.pdbx_strand_id
1 'polypeptide(L)'
;MYQNRQVALSLERQHNKKIRHYYRVLADINLELAKLHKNIEVKINKEAYKHITEFVNQYISYTTVWNIKFIYNLESPEVALMQIFHLEYIFRHEPEARFMKERRILQEQKERFDSLKPYTKEHVQLRKQRMVEYLNEKEKNPTR
;
A
#
# COMPACT_ATOMS: atom_id res chain seq x y z
N MET A 1 -14.86 -4.11 43.81
CA MET A 1 -15.12 -4.71 42.47
C MET A 1 -15.63 -3.71 41.42
N TYR A 2 -16.46 -2.71 41.75
CA TYR A 2 -17.02 -1.75 40.77
C TYR A 2 -15.98 -0.81 40.12
N GLN A 3 -14.97 -0.34 40.85
CA GLN A 3 -13.90 0.51 40.30
C GLN A 3 -13.07 -0.20 39.22
N ASN A 4 -12.69 -1.46 39.45
CA ASN A 4 -11.92 -2.25 38.47
C ASN A 4 -12.71 -2.48 37.17
N ARG A 5 -14.04 -2.62 37.25
CA ARG A 5 -14.92 -2.75 36.08
C ARG A 5 -15.00 -1.47 35.26
N GLN A 6 -15.10 -0.30 35.91
CA GLN A 6 -15.13 0.99 35.21
C GLN A 6 -13.79 1.32 34.54
N VAL A 7 -12.66 0.99 35.18
CA VAL A 7 -11.33 1.14 34.58
C VAL A 7 -11.17 0.23 33.37
N ALA A 8 -11.56 -1.05 33.46
CA ALA A 8 -11.51 -1.99 32.35
C ALA A 8 -12.34 -1.51 31.14
N LEU A 9 -13.57 -1.05 31.37
CA LEU A 9 -14.44 -0.50 30.31
C LEU A 9 -13.86 0.77 29.68
N SER A 10 -13.19 1.62 30.46
CA SER A 10 -12.51 2.81 29.95
C SER A 10 -11.34 2.45 29.04
N LEU A 11 -10.51 1.49 29.46
CA LEU A 11 -9.39 0.98 28.67
C LEU A 11 -9.86 0.34 27.36
N GLU A 12 -10.93 -0.44 27.40
CA GLU A 12 -11.55 -1.05 26.21
C GLU A 12 -12.06 0.02 25.23
N ARG A 13 -12.75 1.05 25.72
CA ARG A 13 -13.22 2.17 24.88
C ARG A 13 -12.06 2.93 24.24
N GLN A 14 -10.99 3.18 24.99
CA GLN A 14 -9.79 3.83 24.46
C GLN A 14 -9.10 2.98 23.41
N HIS A 15 -8.98 1.68 23.65
CA HIS A 15 -8.43 0.72 22.70
C HIS A 15 -9.25 0.69 21.39
N ASN A 16 -10.57 0.57 21.50
CA ASN A 16 -11.48 0.60 20.35
C ASN A 16 -11.40 1.91 19.56
N LYS A 17 -11.22 3.05 20.25
CA LYS A 17 -11.01 4.34 19.59
C LYS A 17 -9.69 4.36 18.80
N LYS A 18 -8.60 3.82 19.37
CA LYS A 18 -7.30 3.72 18.69
C LYS A 18 -7.37 2.80 17.47
N ILE A 19 -8.01 1.64 17.59
CA ILE A 19 -8.21 0.70 16.47
C ILE A 19 -9.00 1.35 15.33
N ARG A 20 -10.13 1.99 15.64
CA ARG A 20 -10.94 2.67 14.61
C ARG A 20 -10.18 3.80 13.94
N HIS A 21 -9.35 4.52 14.69
CA HIS A 21 -8.49 5.54 14.12
C HIS A 21 -7.46 4.94 13.17
N TYR A 22 -6.79 3.85 13.56
CA TYR A 22 -5.84 3.12 12.72
C TYR A 22 -6.44 2.72 11.37
N TYR A 23 -7.57 2.00 11.37
CA TYR A 23 -8.20 1.54 10.13
C TYR A 23 -8.72 2.70 9.27
N ARG A 24 -9.21 3.78 9.89
CA ARG A 24 -9.61 4.99 9.15
C ARG A 24 -8.42 5.64 8.45
N VAL A 25 -7.32 5.87 9.15
CA VAL A 25 -6.13 6.50 8.55
C VAL A 25 -5.58 5.62 7.43
N LEU A 26 -5.62 4.30 7.62
CA LEU A 26 -5.18 3.35 6.60
C LEU A 26 -6.09 3.34 5.37
N ALA A 27 -7.41 3.42 5.55
CA ALA A 27 -8.36 3.61 4.46
C ALA A 27 -8.10 4.91 3.69
N ASP A 28 -7.83 6.01 4.39
CA ASP A 28 -7.49 7.28 3.74
C ASP A 28 -6.20 7.17 2.92
N ILE A 29 -5.16 6.51 3.45
CA ILE A 29 -3.90 6.24 2.73
C ILE A 29 -4.18 5.42 1.47
N ASN A 30 -4.89 4.30 1.59
CA ASN A 30 -5.20 3.42 0.47
C ASN A 30 -6.03 4.14 -0.61
N LEU A 31 -6.97 4.99 -0.22
CA LEU A 31 -7.76 5.80 -1.15
C LEU A 31 -6.90 6.81 -1.90
N GLU A 32 -6.00 7.51 -1.23
CA GLU A 32 -5.10 8.47 -1.89
C GLU A 32 -4.11 7.76 -2.84
N LEU A 33 -3.57 6.61 -2.44
CA LEU A 33 -2.72 5.79 -3.32
C LEU A 33 -3.51 5.28 -4.53
N ALA A 34 -4.77 4.88 -4.37
CA ALA A 34 -5.61 4.45 -5.49
C ALA A 34 -5.92 5.60 -6.45
N LYS A 35 -6.16 6.82 -5.94
CA LYS A 35 -6.27 8.03 -6.77
C LYS A 35 -4.97 8.30 -7.53
N LEU A 36 -3.81 8.09 -6.89
CA LEU A 36 -2.51 8.26 -7.53
C LEU A 36 -2.36 7.29 -8.72
N HIS A 37 -2.69 6.02 -8.52
CA HIS A 37 -2.72 5.02 -9.59
C HIS A 37 -3.58 5.49 -10.76
N LYS A 38 -4.81 5.96 -10.49
CA LYS A 38 -5.71 6.49 -11.53
C LYS A 38 -5.12 7.67 -12.29
N ASN A 39 -4.45 8.60 -11.59
CA ASN A 39 -3.88 9.80 -12.21
C ASN A 39 -2.71 9.49 -13.15
N ILE A 40 -1.92 8.45 -12.84
CA ILE A 40 -0.78 8.04 -13.67
C ILE A 40 -1.16 7.02 -14.74
N GLU A 41 -2.27 6.27 -14.53
CA GLU A 41 -2.70 5.13 -15.35
C GLU A 41 -2.70 5.41 -16.86
N VAL A 42 -3.17 6.60 -17.24
CA VAL A 42 -3.30 7.03 -18.64
C VAL A 42 -2.04 7.69 -19.21
N LYS A 43 -1.02 7.92 -18.37
CA LYS A 43 0.20 8.66 -18.69
C LYS A 43 1.44 7.76 -18.79
N ILE A 44 1.30 6.46 -18.52
CA ILE A 44 2.39 5.49 -18.53
C ILE A 44 2.11 4.35 -19.51
N ASN A 45 3.17 3.68 -19.96
CA ASN A 45 3.02 2.41 -20.67
C ASN A 45 2.80 1.28 -19.66
N LYS A 46 1.57 0.80 -19.51
CA LYS A 46 1.24 -0.29 -18.58
C LYS A 46 1.97 -1.59 -18.86
N GLU A 47 2.26 -1.89 -20.13
CA GLU A 47 2.91 -3.15 -20.49
C GLU A 47 4.34 -3.20 -19.91
N ALA A 48 5.02 -2.04 -19.87
CA ALA A 48 6.34 -1.92 -19.24
C ALA A 48 6.31 -2.24 -17.73
N TYR A 49 5.14 -2.15 -17.10
CA TYR A 49 4.94 -2.38 -15.66
C TYR A 49 4.08 -3.61 -15.36
N LYS A 50 3.83 -4.46 -16.36
CA LYS A 50 2.94 -5.62 -16.22
C LYS A 50 3.36 -6.56 -15.10
N HIS A 51 4.64 -6.91 -15.01
CA HIS A 51 5.11 -7.87 -14.00
C HIS A 51 5.02 -7.34 -12.56
N ILE A 52 5.32 -6.05 -12.35
CA ILE A 52 5.16 -5.45 -11.01
C ILE A 52 3.67 -5.32 -10.66
N THR A 53 2.80 -5.00 -11.64
CA THR A 53 1.35 -5.02 -11.46
C THR A 53 0.85 -6.42 -11.09
N GLU A 54 1.31 -7.47 -11.78
CA GLU A 54 0.93 -8.87 -11.50
C GLU A 54 1.34 -9.29 -10.09
N PHE A 55 2.57 -8.98 -9.68
CA PHE A 55 3.05 -9.27 -8.32
C PHE A 55 2.15 -8.63 -7.26
N VAL A 56 1.88 -7.34 -7.40
CA VAL A 56 1.08 -6.58 -6.43
C VAL A 56 -0.37 -7.06 -6.38
N ASN A 57 -0.95 -7.44 -7.51
CA ASN A 57 -2.32 -7.94 -7.57
C ASN A 57 -2.51 -9.28 -6.84
N GLN A 58 -1.46 -10.04 -6.55
CA GLN A 58 -1.56 -11.24 -5.70
C GLN A 58 -2.05 -10.92 -4.28
N TYR A 59 -1.92 -9.67 -3.85
CA TYR A 59 -2.28 -9.19 -2.51
C TYR A 59 -3.58 -8.38 -2.46
N ILE A 60 -4.18 -8.10 -3.62
CA ILE A 60 -5.41 -7.30 -3.73
C ILE A 60 -6.55 -8.25 -4.07
N SER A 61 -7.48 -8.44 -3.14
CA SER A 61 -8.54 -9.42 -3.37
C SER A 61 -9.64 -8.86 -4.27
N TYR A 62 -10.05 -9.65 -5.27
CA TYR A 62 -11.19 -9.43 -6.17
C TYR A 62 -11.10 -8.18 -7.08
N THR A 63 -10.03 -7.38 -6.98
CA THR A 63 -9.75 -6.22 -7.85
C THR A 63 -8.28 -6.15 -8.24
N THR A 64 -7.87 -5.06 -8.89
CA THR A 64 -6.49 -4.79 -9.25
C THR A 64 -6.00 -3.50 -8.59
N VAL A 65 -4.68 -3.30 -8.57
CA VAL A 65 -4.03 -2.07 -8.10
C VAL A 65 -4.51 -0.83 -8.87
N TRP A 66 -4.92 -1.00 -10.12
CA TRP A 66 -5.48 0.07 -10.94
C TRP A 66 -6.92 0.42 -10.58
N ASN A 67 -7.64 -0.45 -9.88
CA ASN A 67 -9.05 -0.24 -9.57
C ASN A 67 -9.42 -0.91 -8.25
N ILE A 68 -8.83 -0.43 -7.17
CA ILE A 68 -9.08 -0.97 -5.83
C ILE A 68 -10.53 -0.66 -5.44
N LYS A 69 -11.27 -1.73 -5.15
CA LYS A 69 -12.60 -1.66 -4.54
C LYS A 69 -12.58 -2.41 -3.22
N PHE A 70 -13.69 -2.34 -2.50
CA PHE A 70 -13.98 -3.04 -1.25
C PHE A 70 -13.31 -2.50 0.02
N ILE A 71 -14.09 -2.46 1.10
CA ILE A 71 -13.67 -1.94 2.41
C ILE A 71 -12.46 -2.71 2.95
N TYR A 72 -12.43 -4.04 2.79
CA TYR A 72 -11.32 -4.86 3.29
C TYR A 72 -9.98 -4.53 2.61
N ASN A 73 -9.97 -4.11 1.34
CA ASN A 73 -8.75 -3.67 0.67
C ASN A 73 -8.33 -2.28 1.18
N LEU A 74 -9.30 -1.38 1.39
CA LEU A 74 -9.03 -0.03 1.91
C LEU A 74 -8.46 -0.07 3.33
N GLU A 75 -8.92 -1.00 4.16
CA GLU A 75 -8.43 -1.14 5.54
C GLU A 75 -7.21 -2.07 5.66
N SER A 76 -6.67 -2.56 4.53
CA SER A 76 -5.55 -3.51 4.54
C SER A 76 -4.19 -2.81 4.49
N PRO A 77 -3.29 -3.08 5.46
CA PRO A 77 -1.93 -2.53 5.45
C PRO A 77 -1.08 -3.17 4.35
N GLU A 78 -1.37 -4.42 3.98
CA GLU A 78 -0.67 -5.12 2.91
C GLU A 78 -0.98 -4.46 1.57
N VAL A 79 -2.24 -4.09 1.33
CA VAL A 79 -2.65 -3.39 0.11
C VAL A 79 -1.95 -2.03 0.00
N ALA A 80 -1.87 -1.27 1.10
CA ALA A 80 -1.15 0.01 1.11
C ALA A 80 0.35 -0.18 0.80
N LEU A 81 0.99 -1.17 1.44
CA LEU A 81 2.39 -1.49 1.20
C LEU A 81 2.65 -1.87 -0.27
N MET A 82 1.80 -2.71 -0.84
CA MET A 82 1.94 -3.14 -2.24
C MET A 82 1.67 -2.00 -3.22
N GLN A 83 0.71 -1.12 -2.93
CA GLN A 83 0.49 0.12 -3.69
C GLN A 83 1.73 1.03 -3.66
N ILE A 84 2.35 1.21 -2.49
CA ILE A 84 3.58 2.01 -2.34
C ILE A 84 4.70 1.40 -3.19
N PHE A 85 4.91 0.09 -3.10
CA PHE A 85 5.95 -0.59 -3.89
C PHE A 85 5.73 -0.46 -5.39
N HIS A 86 4.49 -0.60 -5.84
CA HIS A 86 4.11 -0.43 -7.23
C HIS A 86 4.45 0.97 -7.76
N LEU A 87 4.03 2.01 -7.02
CA LEU A 87 4.26 3.40 -7.38
C LEU A 87 5.73 3.79 -7.30
N GLU A 88 6.47 3.35 -6.27
CA GLU A 88 7.90 3.56 -6.18
C GLU A 88 8.66 2.91 -7.35
N TYR A 89 8.25 1.71 -7.75
CA TYR A 89 8.84 1.04 -8.90
C TYR A 89 8.58 1.82 -10.18
N ILE A 90 7.33 2.19 -10.48
CA ILE A 90 6.99 2.97 -11.67
C ILE A 90 7.79 4.28 -11.69
N PHE A 91 7.76 5.03 -10.59
CA PHE A 91 8.43 6.32 -10.52
C PHE A 91 9.96 6.21 -10.57
N ARG A 92 10.56 5.09 -10.19
CA ARG A 92 12.00 4.89 -10.39
C ARG A 92 12.37 4.72 -11.88
N HIS A 93 11.48 4.18 -12.69
CA HIS A 93 11.71 3.90 -14.11
C HIS A 93 11.16 4.98 -15.04
N GLU A 94 10.33 5.89 -14.52
CA GLU A 94 9.92 7.11 -15.21
C GLU A 94 10.93 8.25 -14.99
N PRO A 95 11.14 9.15 -15.98
CA PRO A 95 12.00 10.32 -15.82
C PRO A 95 11.65 11.13 -14.57
N GLU A 96 12.68 11.66 -13.90
CA GLU A 96 12.52 12.39 -12.64
C GLU A 96 11.63 13.64 -12.78
N ALA A 97 11.75 14.35 -13.91
CA ALA A 97 10.91 15.51 -14.22
C ALA A 97 9.42 15.19 -14.41
N ARG A 98 9.06 13.91 -14.62
CA ARG A 98 7.66 13.48 -14.70
C ARG A 98 7.10 13.19 -13.32
N PHE A 99 5.81 13.45 -13.17
CA PHE A 99 5.04 13.07 -11.97
C PHE A 99 5.52 13.72 -10.67
N MET A 100 6.11 14.92 -10.73
CA MET A 100 6.66 15.60 -9.55
C MET A 100 5.64 15.76 -8.42
N LYS A 101 4.40 16.14 -8.78
CA LYS A 101 3.29 16.25 -7.81
C LYS A 101 2.95 14.89 -7.22
N GLU A 102 2.83 13.87 -8.06
CA GLU A 102 2.45 12.53 -7.65
C GLU A 102 3.53 11.86 -6.78
N ARG A 103 4.82 12.07 -7.09
CA ARG A 103 5.95 11.62 -6.27
C ARG A 103 5.91 12.22 -4.86
N ARG A 104 5.58 13.51 -4.75
CA ARG A 104 5.39 14.17 -3.45
C ARG A 104 4.23 13.56 -2.67
N ILE A 105 3.09 13.35 -3.32
CA ILE A 105 1.92 12.72 -2.69
C ILE A 105 2.27 11.31 -2.19
N LEU A 106 3.00 10.52 -2.99
CA LEU A 106 3.48 9.19 -2.59
C LEU A 106 4.35 9.27 -1.32
N GLN A 107 5.30 10.20 -1.28
CA GLN A 107 6.17 10.38 -0.13
C GLN A 107 5.38 10.75 1.14
N GLU A 108 4.42 11.68 1.01
CA GLU A 108 3.51 12.05 2.11
C GLU A 108 2.69 10.85 2.61
N GLN A 109 2.15 10.02 1.70
CA GLN A 109 1.40 8.82 2.09
C GLN A 109 2.28 7.75 2.72
N LYS A 110 3.52 7.60 2.25
CA LYS A 110 4.50 6.66 2.82
C LYS A 110 4.88 7.06 4.24
N GLU A 111 5.14 8.34 4.49
CA GLU A 111 5.41 8.85 5.85
C GLU A 111 4.23 8.62 6.79
N ARG A 112 3.00 8.86 6.31
CA ARG A 112 1.78 8.55 7.07
C ARG A 112 1.69 7.05 7.37
N PHE A 113 1.95 6.19 6.38
CA PHE A 113 1.94 4.74 6.56
C PHE A 113 2.99 4.28 7.58
N ASP A 114 4.22 4.76 7.47
CA ASP A 114 5.31 4.43 8.40
C ASP A 114 5.01 4.90 9.83
N SER A 115 4.32 6.05 9.99
CA SER A 115 3.90 6.57 11.30
C SER A 115 2.90 5.65 12.02
N LEU A 116 2.09 4.89 11.26
CA LEU A 116 1.17 3.89 11.81
C LEU A 116 1.88 2.62 12.28
N LYS A 117 3.14 2.41 11.87
CA LYS A 117 3.96 1.22 12.17
C LYS A 117 3.22 -0.12 11.91
N PRO A 118 2.60 -0.31 10.74
CA PRO A 118 1.87 -1.54 10.44
C PRO A 118 2.79 -2.76 10.35
N TYR A 119 4.06 -2.54 10.01
CA TYR A 119 5.06 -3.58 9.81
C TYR A 119 6.41 -3.16 10.41
N THR A 120 7.25 -4.15 10.73
CA THR A 120 8.66 -3.91 11.05
C THR A 120 9.48 -3.69 9.78
N LYS A 121 10.68 -3.12 9.93
CA LYS A 121 11.59 -2.91 8.79
C LYS A 121 11.98 -4.21 8.11
N GLU A 122 12.16 -5.28 8.88
CA GLU A 122 12.50 -6.61 8.40
C GLU A 122 11.37 -7.18 7.53
N HIS A 123 10.11 -6.98 7.95
CA HIS A 123 8.96 -7.42 7.16
C HIS A 123 8.87 -6.68 5.82
N VAL A 124 9.04 -5.35 5.84
CA VAL A 124 9.06 -4.52 4.62
C VAL A 124 10.20 -4.97 3.69
N GLN A 125 11.38 -5.22 4.24
CA GLN A 125 12.55 -5.66 3.47
C GLN A 125 12.32 -7.05 2.85
N LEU A 126 11.75 -7.99 3.60
CA LEU A 126 11.41 -9.31 3.09
C LEU A 126 10.41 -9.23 1.92
N ARG A 127 9.38 -8.37 2.04
CA ARG A 127 8.42 -8.14 0.95
C ARG A 127 9.09 -7.55 -0.29
N LYS A 128 9.97 -6.58 -0.09
CA LYS A 128 10.73 -5.95 -1.19
C LYS A 128 11.67 -6.96 -1.87
N GLN A 129 12.31 -7.84 -1.11
CA GLN A 129 13.15 -8.90 -1.66
C GLN A 129 12.33 -9.87 -2.53
N ARG A 130 11.18 -10.33 -2.04
CA ARG A 130 10.28 -11.20 -2.83
C ARG A 130 9.82 -10.55 -4.14
N MET A 131 9.55 -9.25 -4.11
CA MET A 131 9.22 -8.49 -5.32
C MET A 131 10.36 -8.51 -6.33
N VAL A 132 11.59 -8.24 -5.89
CA VAL A 132 12.78 -8.26 -6.76
C VAL A 132 13.03 -9.67 -7.31
N GLU A 133 12.91 -10.70 -6.49
CA GLU A 133 13.02 -12.10 -6.92
C GLU A 133 11.99 -12.44 -8.00
N TYR A 134 10.72 -12.08 -7.79
CA TYR A 134 9.64 -12.29 -8.76
C TYR A 134 9.91 -11.59 -10.10
N LEU A 135 10.35 -10.33 -10.06
CA LEU A 135 10.65 -9.58 -11.29
C LEU A 135 11.81 -10.20 -12.06
N ASN A 136 12.88 -10.58 -11.36
CA ASN A 136 14.03 -11.25 -11.96
C ASN A 136 13.66 -12.60 -12.60
N GLU A 137 12.75 -13.36 -11.99
CA GLU A 137 12.25 -14.62 -12.55
C GLU A 137 11.45 -14.40 -13.84
N LYS A 138 10.63 -13.35 -13.90
CA LYS A 138 9.85 -13.00 -15.09
C LYS A 138 10.70 -12.47 -16.23
N GLU A 139 11.74 -11.70 -15.94
CA GLU A 139 12.71 -11.24 -16.94
C GLU A 139 13.55 -12.40 -17.51
N LYS A 140 13.89 -13.40 -16.69
CA LYS A 140 14.64 -14.59 -17.13
C LYS A 140 13.79 -15.58 -17.92
N ASN A 141 12.47 -15.60 -17.70
CA ASN A 141 11.52 -16.50 -18.35
C ASN A 141 10.36 -15.72 -19.00
N PRO A 142 10.59 -15.03 -20.13
CA PRO A 142 9.58 -14.17 -20.77
C PRO A 142 8.37 -14.92 -21.35
N THR A 143 8.38 -16.25 -21.37
CA THR A 143 7.33 -17.09 -21.95
C THR A 143 6.72 -18.04 -20.91
N ARG A 144 5.64 -17.59 -20.28
CA ARG A 144 4.49 -18.42 -19.86
C ARG A 144 3.22 -17.61 -19.99
#